data_AF-A0A085Z029-F1
#
_entry.id   AF-A0A085Z029-F1
#
_cell.length_a   1.000
_cell.length_b   1.000
_cell.length_c   1.000
_cell.angle_alpha   90.00
_cell.angle_beta   90.00
_cell.angle_gamma   90.00
#
_symmetry.space_group_name_H-M   'P 1'
#
loop_
_entity.id
_entity.type
_entity.pdbx_description
1 polymer ?
#
loop_
_entity_poly.entity_id
_entity_poly.type
_entity_poly.pdbx_seq_one_letter_code
_entity_poly.pdbx_strand_id
1 'polypeptide(L)'
;MVILYSYKDQVFIVEDFYCSYATILKTIIIQMKKCYSNLIVSKLQLFALLFTAGFVLAQQSVEQEKETKEDVVISYNTPFSYSLNPNVSWELKNSTGDLINQGKGDFVNKAFTVPGNYVLSIQQKHAHNEESCDHDQYPSKLNIKVSNTKMDFDWSTLKFSKNIADGQSSKGITVTVDVLYSSAENENAVYEHGFKTAGVGTSIVGTLKDKKTILKPGVNKLAFLLDGVAEKGNYIMLDFKDVNGQVQSYTLTQKIK
;
A
#
# COMPACT_ATOMS: atom_id res chain seq x y z
N MET A 1 23.62 -74.07 65.38
CA MET A 1 23.30 -75.51 65.47
C MET A 1 23.30 -76.05 64.05
N VAL A 2 24.29 -76.87 63.69
CA VAL A 2 24.50 -77.38 62.32
C VAL A 2 23.83 -78.74 62.22
N ILE A 3 22.96 -78.93 61.24
CA ILE A 3 22.39 -80.24 60.91
C ILE A 3 23.07 -80.72 59.62
N LEU A 4 23.73 -81.88 59.68
CA LEU A 4 24.37 -82.55 58.53
C LEU A 4 23.48 -83.72 58.08
N TYR A 5 23.24 -83.81 56.77
CA TYR A 5 22.68 -85.02 56.13
C TYR A 5 23.69 -85.56 55.10
N SER A 6 23.78 -86.89 55.02
CA SER A 6 24.63 -87.63 54.07
C SER A 6 23.79 -88.62 53.27
N TYR A 7 23.83 -88.53 51.93
CA TYR A 7 23.42 -89.60 51.02
C TYR A 7 24.03 -89.38 49.62
N LYS A 8 24.86 -90.31 49.14
CA LYS A 8 25.48 -90.30 47.79
C LYS A 8 26.29 -89.03 47.46
N ASP A 9 27.30 -88.79 48.30
CA ASP A 9 28.52 -88.01 48.05
C ASP A 9 28.42 -86.52 47.69
N GLN A 10 27.41 -85.81 48.19
CA GLN A 10 27.43 -84.34 48.25
C GLN A 10 26.95 -83.82 49.60
N VAL A 11 27.73 -82.90 50.20
CA VAL A 11 27.36 -82.14 51.41
C VAL A 11 27.05 -80.70 50.99
N PHE A 12 25.86 -80.21 51.33
CA PHE A 12 25.44 -78.83 51.12
C PHE A 12 25.43 -78.06 52.45
N ILE A 13 25.97 -76.85 52.44
CA ILE A 13 25.88 -75.89 53.54
C ILE A 13 24.80 -74.87 53.18
N VAL A 14 23.80 -74.69 54.04
CA VAL A 14 22.80 -73.63 53.92
C VAL A 14 23.01 -72.67 55.10
N GLU A 15 23.46 -71.44 54.81
CA GLU A 15 23.52 -70.34 55.76
C GLU A 15 22.37 -69.33 55.53
N ASP A 16 21.97 -68.70 56.64
CA ASP A 16 20.73 -67.96 56.86
C ASP A 16 20.44 -66.76 55.94
N PHE A 17 19.17 -66.70 55.50
CA PHE A 17 18.60 -65.74 54.55
C PHE A 17 17.92 -64.51 55.19
N TYR A 18 18.30 -64.10 56.40
CA TYR A 18 17.55 -63.06 57.16
C TYR A 18 18.15 -61.65 57.16
N CYS A 19 19.36 -61.43 56.63
CA CYS A 19 19.99 -60.09 56.63
C CYS A 19 19.73 -59.24 55.36
N SER A 20 19.07 -59.81 54.33
CA SER A 20 18.90 -59.17 53.02
C SER A 20 17.63 -58.30 52.91
N TYR A 21 16.53 -58.70 53.56
CA TYR A 21 15.24 -58.03 53.39
C TYR A 21 15.17 -56.62 54.02
N ALA A 22 15.79 -56.40 55.19
CA ALA A 22 15.79 -55.08 55.85
C ALA A 22 16.58 -54.01 55.06
N THR A 23 17.63 -54.43 54.37
CA THR A 23 18.49 -53.57 53.55
C THR A 23 17.80 -53.19 52.23
N ILE A 24 17.10 -54.15 51.62
CA ILE A 24 16.30 -53.91 50.41
C ILE A 24 15.12 -52.97 50.70
N LEU A 25 14.40 -53.17 51.83
CA LEU A 25 13.28 -52.31 52.20
C LEU A 25 13.72 -50.87 52.52
N LYS A 26 14.84 -50.69 53.22
CA LYS A 26 15.43 -49.34 53.46
C LYS A 26 15.83 -48.67 52.14
N THR A 27 16.40 -49.41 51.20
CA THR A 27 16.82 -48.87 49.90
C THR A 27 15.61 -48.46 49.05
N ILE A 28 14.53 -49.25 49.06
CA ILE A 28 13.27 -48.92 48.37
C ILE A 28 12.61 -47.69 48.99
N ILE A 29 12.53 -47.58 50.32
CA ILE A 29 11.95 -46.41 51.00
C ILE A 29 12.77 -45.13 50.72
N ILE A 30 14.10 -45.23 50.66
CA ILE A 30 14.99 -44.09 50.30
C ILE A 30 14.80 -43.69 48.83
N GLN A 31 14.67 -44.65 47.91
CA GLN A 31 14.38 -44.40 46.50
C GLN A 31 12.99 -43.77 46.30
N MET A 32 11.97 -44.24 47.03
CA MET A 32 10.62 -43.68 46.98
C MET A 32 10.55 -42.26 47.56
N LYS A 33 11.29 -41.95 48.64
CA LYS A 33 11.42 -40.58 49.17
C LYS A 33 12.14 -39.64 48.19
N LYS A 34 13.17 -40.12 47.47
CA LYS A 34 13.83 -39.35 46.40
C LYS A 34 12.91 -39.10 45.20
N CYS A 35 12.11 -40.08 44.77
CA CYS A 35 11.12 -39.89 43.71
C CYS A 35 9.99 -38.93 44.10
N TYR A 36 9.49 -38.98 45.34
CA TYR A 36 8.44 -38.05 45.82
C TYR A 36 8.97 -36.62 46.02
N SER A 37 10.21 -36.46 46.50
CA SER A 37 10.85 -35.14 46.64
C SER A 37 11.10 -34.48 45.28
N ASN A 38 11.49 -35.25 44.26
CA ASN A 38 11.72 -34.71 42.91
C ASN A 38 10.42 -34.42 42.15
N LEU A 39 9.31 -35.10 42.46
CA LEU A 39 8.00 -34.84 41.86
C LEU A 39 7.35 -33.56 42.39
N ILE A 40 7.62 -33.19 43.65
CA ILE A 40 7.10 -31.96 44.27
C ILE A 40 7.96 -30.75 43.87
N VAL A 41 9.28 -30.90 43.78
CA VAL A 41 10.19 -29.82 43.33
C VAL A 41 10.02 -29.52 41.83
N SER A 42 9.75 -30.52 40.98
CA SER A 42 9.50 -30.25 39.55
C SER A 42 8.16 -29.57 39.28
N LYS A 43 7.12 -29.83 40.09
CA LYS A 43 5.82 -29.12 39.97
C LYS A 43 5.89 -27.69 40.53
N LEU A 44 6.70 -27.43 41.55
CA LEU A 44 6.87 -26.08 42.11
C LEU A 44 7.75 -25.19 41.21
N GLN A 45 8.73 -25.77 40.50
CA GLN A 45 9.50 -25.04 39.47
C GLN A 45 8.71 -24.79 38.19
N LEU A 46 7.77 -25.67 37.82
CA LEU A 46 6.89 -25.44 36.67
C LEU A 46 5.88 -24.32 36.92
N PHE A 47 5.43 -24.13 38.17
CA PHE A 47 4.51 -23.05 38.53
C PHE A 47 5.21 -21.68 38.65
N ALA A 48 6.48 -21.64 39.06
CA ALA A 48 7.29 -20.42 39.07
C ALA A 48 7.68 -19.95 37.66
N LEU A 49 7.92 -20.87 36.72
CA LEU A 49 8.19 -20.55 35.30
C LEU A 49 6.95 -20.02 34.56
N LEU A 50 5.74 -20.42 34.96
CA LEU A 50 4.50 -19.91 34.38
C LEU A 50 4.13 -18.50 34.86
N PHE A 51 4.62 -18.07 36.04
CA PHE A 51 4.42 -16.70 36.52
C PHE A 51 5.46 -15.70 35.98
N THR A 52 6.70 -16.13 35.67
CA THR A 52 7.67 -15.25 35.00
C THR A 52 7.50 -15.18 33.48
N ALA A 53 6.87 -16.18 32.85
CA ALA A 53 6.49 -16.09 31.44
C ALA A 53 5.27 -15.19 31.20
N GLY A 54 4.39 -15.03 32.21
CA GLY A 54 3.20 -14.17 32.12
C GLY A 54 3.49 -12.66 32.15
N PHE A 55 4.66 -12.24 32.67
CA PHE A 55 5.01 -10.83 32.79
C PHE A 55 5.82 -10.26 31.60
N VAL A 56 6.33 -11.09 30.68
CA VAL A 56 7.03 -10.58 29.48
C VAL A 56 6.08 -10.36 28.29
N LEU A 57 4.84 -10.87 28.34
CA LEU A 57 3.85 -10.65 27.29
C LEU A 57 2.97 -9.41 27.51
N ALA A 58 3.23 -8.63 28.57
CA ALA A 58 2.44 -7.45 28.92
C ALA A 58 3.25 -6.15 28.80
N GLN A 59 3.96 -5.95 27.68
CA GLN A 59 4.39 -4.62 27.19
C GLN A 59 5.06 -4.73 25.80
N GLN A 60 4.35 -5.31 24.84
CA GLN A 60 4.51 -4.93 23.44
C GLN A 60 3.10 -4.66 22.90
N SER A 61 2.49 -3.57 23.38
CA SER A 61 1.66 -2.80 22.47
C SER A 61 2.61 -2.30 21.39
N VAL A 62 2.78 -3.09 20.32
CA VAL A 62 3.13 -2.51 19.03
C VAL A 62 1.98 -1.55 18.78
N GLU A 63 2.22 -0.29 19.09
CA GLU A 63 1.46 0.82 18.58
C GLU A 63 1.57 0.65 17.07
N GLN A 64 0.56 0.00 16.47
CA GLN A 64 0.42 -0.05 15.02
C GLN A 64 0.10 1.38 14.62
N GLU A 65 1.15 2.17 14.47
CA GLU A 65 1.11 3.46 13.81
C GLU A 65 0.33 3.24 12.51
N LYS A 66 -0.83 3.89 12.42
CA LYS A 66 -1.78 3.64 11.34
C LYS A 66 -1.17 4.18 10.07
N GLU A 67 -0.52 3.30 9.32
CA GLU A 67 0.18 3.60 8.07
C GLU A 67 -0.76 4.33 7.09
N THR A 68 -0.58 5.64 6.95
CA THR A 68 -1.34 6.51 6.04
C THR A 68 -0.79 6.35 4.62
N LYS A 69 -1.68 6.11 3.64
CA LYS A 69 -1.32 5.84 2.25
C LYS A 69 -2.06 6.77 1.31
N GLU A 70 -1.35 7.24 0.30
CA GLU A 70 -1.89 8.03 -0.80
C GLU A 70 -1.55 7.34 -2.13
N ASP A 71 -2.49 7.32 -3.07
CA ASP A 71 -2.30 6.73 -4.41
C ASP A 71 -2.28 7.85 -5.46
N VAL A 72 -1.25 7.86 -6.30
CA VAL A 72 -1.08 8.83 -7.39
C VAL A 72 -0.86 8.09 -8.69
N VAL A 73 -1.52 8.53 -9.76
CA VAL A 73 -1.28 8.04 -11.12
C VAL A 73 -0.62 9.15 -11.92
N ILE A 74 0.48 8.85 -12.62
CA ILE A 74 1.16 9.78 -13.51
C ILE A 74 1.47 9.10 -14.83
N SER A 75 1.57 9.87 -15.92
CA SER A 75 2.06 9.37 -17.20
C SER A 75 3.58 9.20 -17.18
N TYR A 76 4.13 8.25 -17.93
CA TYR A 76 5.58 8.14 -18.11
C TYR A 76 6.16 9.45 -18.65
N ASN A 77 7.42 9.72 -18.30
CA ASN A 77 8.14 10.96 -18.66
C ASN A 77 7.43 12.26 -18.24
N THR A 78 6.47 12.21 -17.31
CA THR A 78 5.93 13.40 -16.66
C THR A 78 6.72 13.68 -15.38
N PRO A 79 7.26 14.90 -15.20
CA PRO A 79 7.90 15.29 -13.95
C PRO A 79 6.90 15.21 -12.79
N PHE A 80 7.28 14.52 -11.73
CA PHE A 80 6.52 14.44 -10.49
C PHE A 80 7.31 15.08 -9.34
N SER A 81 6.60 15.85 -8.52
CA SER A 81 7.14 16.52 -7.34
C SER A 81 6.17 16.33 -6.17
N TYR A 82 6.72 16.20 -4.97
CA TYR A 82 5.98 16.13 -3.71
C TYR A 82 6.72 16.94 -2.64
N SER A 83 6.04 17.95 -2.09
CA SER A 83 6.64 18.87 -1.13
C SER A 83 6.73 18.26 0.26
N LEU A 84 7.92 18.32 0.84
CA LEU A 84 8.23 17.74 2.15
C LEU A 84 9.12 18.71 2.93
N ASN A 85 8.92 18.76 4.24
CA ASN A 85 9.78 19.55 5.12
C ASN A 85 11.25 19.10 4.97
N PRO A 86 12.24 20.01 5.05
CA PRO A 86 13.67 19.70 4.90
C PRO A 86 14.22 18.64 5.87
N ASN A 87 13.47 18.31 6.92
CA ASN A 87 13.83 17.35 7.93
C ASN A 87 13.25 15.94 7.72
N VAL A 88 12.35 15.76 6.76
CA VAL A 88 11.72 14.48 6.44
C VAL A 88 12.59 13.72 5.45
N SER A 89 12.89 12.46 5.76
CA SER A 89 13.61 11.57 4.84
C SER A 89 12.63 10.77 3.99
N TRP A 90 13.07 10.34 2.82
CA TRP A 90 12.26 9.50 1.94
C TRP A 90 13.11 8.50 1.15
N GLU A 91 12.48 7.39 0.77
CA GLU A 91 13.04 6.35 -0.09
C GLU A 91 12.06 6.03 -1.22
N LEU A 92 12.55 6.00 -2.46
CA LEU A 92 11.80 5.60 -3.64
C LEU A 92 12.22 4.18 -4.05
N LYS A 93 11.26 3.26 -4.09
CA LYS A 93 11.45 1.87 -4.52
C LYS A 93 10.58 1.53 -5.72
N ASN A 94 11.03 0.61 -6.57
CA ASN A 94 10.19 0.02 -7.62
C ASN A 94 9.32 -1.11 -7.05
N SER A 95 8.53 -1.74 -7.91
CA SER A 95 7.66 -2.87 -7.56
C SER A 95 8.40 -4.14 -7.11
N THR A 96 9.68 -4.31 -7.47
CA THR A 96 10.51 -5.44 -7.01
C THR A 96 11.14 -5.17 -5.64
N GLY A 97 11.02 -3.95 -5.12
CA GLY A 97 11.58 -3.51 -3.84
C GLY A 97 12.99 -2.91 -3.94
N ASP A 98 13.53 -2.78 -5.16
CA ASP A 98 14.84 -2.19 -5.38
C ASP A 98 14.79 -0.69 -5.10
N LEU A 99 15.80 -0.21 -4.37
CA LEU A 99 15.99 1.20 -4.10
C LEU A 99 16.40 1.93 -5.38
N ILE A 100 15.56 2.86 -5.84
CA ILE A 100 15.85 3.72 -6.99
C ILE A 100 16.55 5.00 -6.55
N ASN A 101 16.06 5.60 -5.46
CA ASN A 101 16.56 6.86 -4.95
C ASN A 101 16.18 7.05 -3.48
N GLN A 102 16.86 7.95 -2.79
CA GLN A 102 16.53 8.37 -1.43
C GLN A 102 16.99 9.80 -1.21
N GLY A 103 16.38 10.48 -0.24
CA GLY A 103 16.70 11.87 0.02
C GLY A 103 16.05 12.41 1.29
N LYS A 104 16.14 13.73 1.43
CA LYS A 104 15.58 14.49 2.55
C LYS A 104 15.03 15.81 2.03
N GLY A 105 13.94 16.29 2.61
CA GLY A 105 13.22 17.45 2.07
C GLY A 105 12.43 17.10 0.82
N ASP A 106 12.08 18.12 0.04
CA ASP A 106 11.24 17.97 -1.14
C ASP A 106 11.71 16.86 -2.09
N PHE A 107 10.74 16.10 -2.61
CA PHE A 107 10.94 15.22 -3.75
C PHE A 107 10.60 16.02 -5.00
N VAL A 108 11.58 16.35 -5.85
CA VAL A 108 11.35 17.30 -6.96
C VAL A 108 11.70 16.73 -8.33
N ASN A 109 10.86 17.05 -9.31
CA ASN A 109 11.07 16.91 -10.74
C ASN A 109 11.57 15.51 -11.18
N LYS A 110 11.11 14.45 -10.52
CA LYS A 110 11.46 13.09 -10.94
C LYS A 110 10.59 12.71 -12.13
N ALA A 111 11.22 12.52 -13.29
CA ALA A 111 10.59 11.89 -14.44
C ALA A 111 10.84 10.38 -14.40
N PHE A 112 9.76 9.60 -14.51
CA PHE A 112 9.81 8.14 -14.55
C PHE A 112 9.80 7.68 -16.00
N THR A 113 10.92 7.13 -16.47
CA THR A 113 11.07 6.66 -17.85
C THR A 113 10.53 5.25 -18.07
N VAL A 114 10.41 4.46 -17.00
CA VAL A 114 9.91 3.08 -17.03
C VAL A 114 8.51 3.06 -16.40
N PRO A 115 7.47 2.67 -17.15
CA PRO A 115 6.13 2.45 -16.58
C PRO A 115 6.16 1.38 -15.50
N GLY A 116 5.23 1.48 -14.54
CA GLY A 116 5.17 0.53 -13.43
C GLY A 116 4.70 1.15 -12.12
N ASN A 117 4.78 0.37 -11.06
CA ASN A 117 4.42 0.81 -9.72
C ASN A 117 5.69 1.15 -8.93
N TYR A 118 5.62 2.26 -8.22
CA TYR A 118 6.68 2.79 -7.37
C TYR A 118 6.11 3.13 -6.01
N VAL A 119 6.95 3.08 -4.98
CA VAL A 119 6.56 3.45 -3.62
C VAL A 119 7.55 4.48 -3.10
N LEU A 120 7.05 5.67 -2.78
CA LEU A 120 7.80 6.67 -2.02
C LEU A 120 7.46 6.49 -0.54
N SER A 121 8.37 5.89 0.21
CA SER A 121 8.25 5.73 1.66
C SER A 121 8.76 7.01 2.34
N ILE A 122 7.91 7.64 3.13
CA ILE A 122 8.22 8.88 3.85
C ILE A 122 8.50 8.52 5.30
N GLN A 123 9.66 8.95 5.78
CA GLN A 123 10.16 8.67 7.11
C GLN A 123 10.14 9.98 7.90
N GLN A 124 9.06 10.18 8.64
CA GLN A 124 8.94 11.27 9.59
C GLN A 124 9.53 10.82 10.93
N LYS A 125 10.41 11.65 11.50
CA LYS A 125 10.80 11.51 12.91
C LYS A 125 10.02 12.55 13.68
N HIS A 126 8.92 12.16 14.32
CA HIS A 126 8.30 12.97 15.35
C HIS A 126 8.81 12.52 16.72
N ALA A 127 9.14 13.50 17.56
CA ALA A 127 9.25 13.28 18.99
C ALA A 127 7.85 13.54 19.55
N HIS A 128 7.15 12.48 19.94
CA HIS A 128 5.81 12.59 20.49
C HIS A 128 5.82 13.51 21.72
N ASN A 129 4.95 14.52 21.69
CA ASN A 129 4.67 15.43 22.80
C ASN A 129 3.21 15.19 23.22
N GLU A 130 3.01 14.77 24.47
CA GLU A 130 1.69 14.45 25.06
C GLU A 130 0.68 15.63 25.02
N GLU A 131 1.13 16.87 24.76
CA GLU A 131 0.30 18.09 24.73
C GLU A 131 -0.10 18.55 23.31
N SER A 132 0.44 17.94 22.25
CA SER A 132 0.09 18.31 20.87
C SER A 132 -0.84 17.27 20.22
N CYS A 133 -1.82 17.73 19.43
CA CYS A 133 -2.55 16.86 18.50
C CYS A 133 -1.54 16.21 17.54
N ASP A 134 -1.12 15.00 17.89
CA ASP A 134 -0.04 14.27 17.23
C ASP A 134 -0.64 13.50 16.06
N HIS A 135 -0.58 14.11 14.88
CA HIS A 135 -0.88 13.42 13.64
C HIS A 135 0.25 13.67 12.65
N ASP A 136 0.63 12.63 11.93
CA ASP A 136 1.60 12.79 10.85
C ASP A 136 1.10 13.81 9.84
N GLN A 137 1.98 14.73 9.46
CA GLN A 137 1.68 15.75 8.45
C GLN A 137 1.64 15.13 7.05
N TYR A 138 2.33 14.00 6.86
CA TYR A 138 2.50 13.34 5.58
C TYR A 138 1.98 11.91 5.62
N PRO A 139 1.54 11.36 4.49
CA PRO A 139 1.34 9.92 4.39
C PRO A 139 2.66 9.20 4.60
N SER A 140 2.66 8.10 5.35
CA SER A 140 3.83 7.22 5.46
C SER A 140 4.29 6.65 4.11
N LYS A 141 3.38 6.50 3.14
CA LYS A 141 3.67 6.00 1.79
C LYS A 141 2.84 6.70 0.72
N LEU A 142 3.49 7.01 -0.40
CA LEU A 142 2.81 7.27 -1.66
C LEU A 142 3.03 6.10 -2.62
N ASN A 143 1.93 5.52 -3.10
CA ASN A 143 1.96 4.57 -4.21
C ASN A 143 1.84 5.36 -5.51
N ILE A 144 2.90 5.33 -6.32
CA ILE A 144 2.95 6.04 -7.60
C ILE A 144 2.82 5.02 -8.73
N LYS A 145 1.70 5.06 -9.44
CA LYS A 145 1.47 4.27 -10.64
C LYS A 145 1.84 5.09 -11.88
N VAL A 146 2.92 4.70 -12.55
CA VAL A 146 3.38 5.31 -13.80
C VAL A 146 2.75 4.57 -14.97
N SER A 147 1.84 5.22 -15.68
CA SER A 147 1.18 4.68 -16.86
C SER A 147 2.14 4.58 -18.05
N ASN A 148 1.93 3.56 -18.90
CA ASN A 148 2.67 3.37 -20.14
C ASN A 148 2.37 4.45 -21.20
N THR A 149 1.27 5.18 -21.05
CA THR A 149 0.79 6.16 -22.03
C THR A 149 0.83 7.58 -21.47
N LYS A 150 0.97 8.54 -22.39
CA LYS A 150 0.88 9.97 -22.13
C LYS A 150 0.04 10.62 -23.23
N MET A 151 -0.81 11.56 -22.85
CA MET A 151 -1.64 12.30 -23.77
C MET A 151 -1.80 13.73 -23.26
N ASP A 152 -1.41 14.70 -24.08
CA ASP A 152 -1.54 16.12 -23.78
C ASP A 152 -2.42 16.78 -24.84
N PHE A 153 -3.37 17.59 -24.41
CA PHE A 153 -4.18 18.38 -25.32
C PHE A 153 -3.47 19.66 -25.73
N ASP A 154 -3.46 19.97 -27.03
CA ASP A 154 -2.99 21.26 -27.54
C ASP A 154 -4.15 22.26 -27.58
N TRP A 155 -4.32 23.00 -26.49
CA TRP A 155 -5.37 24.00 -26.34
C TRP A 155 -5.33 25.12 -27.39
N SER A 156 -4.18 25.37 -28.03
CA SER A 156 -4.07 26.37 -29.08
C SER A 156 -4.82 25.95 -30.36
N THR A 157 -5.06 24.65 -30.53
CA THR A 157 -5.77 24.08 -31.67
C THR A 157 -7.28 23.89 -31.44
N LEU A 158 -7.74 24.13 -30.20
CA LEU A 158 -9.13 23.94 -29.82
C LEU A 158 -10.03 24.90 -30.59
N LYS A 159 -11.04 24.35 -31.28
CA LYS A 159 -11.98 25.10 -32.11
C LYS A 159 -13.40 24.59 -31.93
N PHE A 160 -14.34 25.51 -31.93
CA PHE A 160 -15.77 25.22 -32.00
C PHE A 160 -16.26 25.43 -33.43
N SER A 161 -17.14 24.54 -33.91
CA SER A 161 -17.78 24.73 -35.22
C SER A 161 -18.71 25.94 -35.25
N LYS A 162 -19.28 26.33 -34.09
CA LYS A 162 -20.14 27.48 -33.87
C LYS A 162 -20.01 27.96 -32.42
N ASN A 163 -20.33 29.23 -32.17
CA ASN A 163 -20.39 29.77 -30.81
C ASN A 163 -21.50 29.10 -30.00
N ILE A 164 -21.27 28.94 -28.70
CA ILE A 164 -22.31 28.58 -27.74
C ILE A 164 -23.12 29.86 -27.45
N ALA A 165 -24.44 29.78 -27.63
CA ALA A 165 -25.37 30.91 -27.43
C ALA A 165 -26.14 30.77 -26.12
N ASP A 166 -26.45 31.91 -25.49
CA ASP A 166 -27.18 31.99 -24.23
C ASP A 166 -28.51 31.23 -24.24
N GLY A 167 -28.68 30.30 -23.29
CA GLY A 167 -29.90 29.53 -23.07
C GLY A 167 -30.28 28.60 -24.22
N GLN A 168 -29.48 28.54 -25.29
CA GLN A 168 -29.73 27.70 -26.45
C GLN A 168 -29.04 26.35 -26.32
N SER A 169 -29.65 25.33 -26.94
CA SER A 169 -29.05 24.01 -27.01
C SER A 169 -27.72 24.07 -27.77
N SER A 170 -26.67 23.50 -27.17
CA SER A 170 -25.38 23.31 -27.84
C SER A 170 -25.37 22.09 -28.78
N LYS A 171 -26.51 21.39 -28.93
CA LYS A 171 -26.61 20.20 -29.76
C LYS A 171 -26.22 20.46 -31.21
N GLY A 172 -25.29 19.66 -31.72
CA GLY A 172 -24.77 19.78 -33.08
C GLY A 172 -23.57 20.72 -33.22
N ILE A 173 -23.18 21.43 -32.16
CA ILE A 173 -21.86 22.08 -32.10
C ILE A 173 -20.79 20.99 -31.95
N THR A 174 -19.70 21.11 -32.69
CA THR A 174 -18.55 20.22 -32.61
C THR A 174 -17.35 20.98 -32.04
N VAL A 175 -16.66 20.37 -31.08
CA VAL A 175 -15.36 20.83 -30.57
C VAL A 175 -14.27 19.95 -31.15
N THR A 176 -13.29 20.55 -31.82
CA THR A 176 -12.11 19.84 -32.32
C THR A 176 -10.86 20.31 -31.61
N VAL A 177 -9.97 19.40 -31.25
CA VAL A 177 -8.68 19.71 -30.62
C VAL A 177 -7.67 18.65 -31.01
N ASP A 178 -6.44 19.07 -31.26
CA ASP A 178 -5.32 18.17 -31.50
C ASP A 178 -4.73 17.73 -30.15
N VAL A 179 -4.24 16.48 -30.11
CA VAL A 179 -3.64 15.87 -28.94
C VAL A 179 -2.32 15.22 -29.32
N LEU A 180 -1.32 15.39 -28.47
CA LEU A 180 -0.06 14.68 -28.59
C LEU A 180 -0.15 13.42 -27.74
N TYR A 181 -0.12 12.26 -28.39
CA TYR A 181 -0.13 10.97 -27.71
C TYR A 181 1.22 10.27 -27.88
N SER A 182 1.68 9.63 -26.82
CA SER A 182 2.85 8.77 -26.84
C SER A 182 2.70 7.62 -25.86
N SER A 183 3.45 6.56 -26.08
CA SER A 183 3.56 5.42 -25.18
C SER A 183 5.01 4.97 -25.08
N ALA A 184 5.43 4.41 -23.93
CA ALA A 184 6.81 3.99 -23.75
C ALA A 184 7.21 2.86 -24.73
N GLU A 185 6.23 2.05 -25.12
CA GLU A 185 6.39 0.93 -26.05
C GLU A 185 5.98 1.27 -27.51
N ASN A 186 5.67 2.54 -27.80
CA ASN A 186 5.22 3.00 -29.12
C ASN A 186 3.95 2.30 -29.65
N GLU A 187 3.11 1.81 -28.74
CA GLU A 187 1.80 1.20 -29.00
C GLU A 187 0.69 2.24 -29.18
N ASN A 188 -0.35 1.85 -29.92
CA ASN A 188 -1.59 2.61 -30.04
C ASN A 188 -2.45 2.46 -28.76
N ALA A 189 -3.33 3.44 -28.51
CA ALA A 189 -4.33 3.34 -27.44
C ALA A 189 -5.75 3.55 -27.97
N VAL A 190 -6.73 2.93 -27.33
CA VAL A 190 -8.15 3.25 -27.53
C VAL A 190 -8.49 4.43 -26.63
N TYR A 191 -9.11 5.47 -27.21
CA TYR A 191 -9.62 6.62 -26.47
C TYR A 191 -11.13 6.72 -26.64
N GLU A 192 -11.85 6.78 -25.52
CA GLU A 192 -13.32 6.79 -25.48
C GLU A 192 -13.89 7.85 -24.52
N HIS A 193 -13.02 8.71 -23.98
CA HIS A 193 -13.45 9.73 -23.03
C HIS A 193 -14.06 10.94 -23.73
N GLY A 194 -15.04 11.54 -23.06
CA GLY A 194 -15.56 12.87 -23.37
C GLY A 194 -15.02 13.92 -22.42
N PHE A 195 -15.71 15.05 -22.35
CA PHE A 195 -15.48 16.08 -21.34
C PHE A 195 -16.79 16.54 -20.71
N LYS A 196 -16.66 17.11 -19.52
CA LYS A 196 -17.75 17.83 -18.83
C LYS A 196 -17.42 19.30 -18.74
N THR A 197 -18.41 20.09 -18.36
CA THR A 197 -18.17 21.51 -18.06
C THR A 197 -18.29 21.79 -16.57
N ALA A 198 -17.50 22.74 -16.09
CA ALA A 198 -17.60 23.33 -14.78
C ALA A 198 -17.89 24.84 -14.91
N GLY A 199 -18.80 25.34 -14.07
CA GLY A 199 -19.30 26.70 -14.10
C GLY A 199 -20.75 26.77 -13.62
N VAL A 200 -21.22 27.96 -13.24
CA VAL A 200 -22.63 28.18 -12.91
C VAL A 200 -23.45 28.22 -14.21
N GLY A 201 -24.65 27.63 -14.19
CA GLY A 201 -25.59 27.73 -15.31
C GLY A 201 -25.16 26.98 -16.58
N THR A 202 -24.28 25.97 -16.49
CA THR A 202 -23.91 25.09 -17.61
C THR A 202 -24.26 23.63 -17.32
N SER A 203 -24.81 22.95 -18.33
CA SER A 203 -25.00 21.50 -18.36
C SER A 203 -24.27 20.85 -19.54
N ILE A 204 -23.40 21.60 -20.21
CA ILE A 204 -22.74 21.15 -21.43
C ILE A 204 -21.87 19.93 -21.16
N VAL A 205 -22.02 18.93 -22.02
CA VAL A 205 -21.14 17.75 -22.10
C VAL A 205 -20.63 17.60 -23.53
N GLY A 206 -19.39 17.15 -23.66
CA GLY A 206 -18.79 16.80 -24.95
C GLY A 206 -18.60 15.30 -25.05
N THR A 207 -19.27 14.65 -26.00
CA THR A 207 -19.09 13.22 -26.27
C THR A 207 -18.23 13.03 -27.51
N LEU A 208 -17.26 12.11 -27.47
CA LEU A 208 -16.44 11.80 -28.64
C LEU A 208 -17.31 11.40 -29.83
N LYS A 209 -17.13 12.05 -30.99
CA LYS A 209 -18.00 11.92 -32.16
C LYS A 209 -18.19 10.48 -32.61
N ASP A 210 -17.10 9.72 -32.64
CA ASP A 210 -17.08 8.32 -33.09
C ASP A 210 -17.17 7.31 -31.93
N LYS A 211 -17.49 7.80 -30.71
CA LYS A 211 -17.52 7.07 -29.41
C LYS A 211 -16.19 6.49 -28.95
N LYS A 212 -15.36 6.05 -29.89
CA LYS A 212 -13.99 5.60 -29.68
C LYS A 212 -13.11 6.06 -30.85
N THR A 213 -11.83 6.25 -30.57
CA THR A 213 -10.81 6.46 -31.60
C THR A 213 -9.53 5.72 -31.23
N ILE A 214 -8.69 5.47 -32.23
CA ILE A 214 -7.36 4.89 -32.01
C ILE A 214 -6.34 6.02 -32.04
N LEU A 215 -5.70 6.27 -30.91
CA LEU A 215 -4.56 7.17 -30.79
C LEU A 215 -3.31 6.46 -31.30
N LYS A 216 -2.66 7.07 -32.29
CA LYS A 216 -1.35 6.64 -32.78
C LYS A 216 -0.27 7.52 -32.17
N PRO A 217 0.95 7.02 -31.92
CA PRO A 217 2.07 7.87 -31.49
C PRO A 217 2.21 9.12 -32.37
N GLY A 218 2.28 10.29 -31.76
CA GLY A 218 2.30 11.60 -32.42
C GLY A 218 0.99 12.39 -32.26
N VAL A 219 0.74 13.29 -33.21
CA VAL A 219 -0.41 14.20 -33.19
C VAL A 219 -1.66 13.50 -33.73
N ASN A 220 -2.74 13.54 -32.96
CA ASN A 220 -4.06 13.02 -33.34
C ASN A 220 -5.09 14.13 -33.23
N LYS A 221 -6.13 14.09 -34.06
CA LYS A 221 -7.24 15.04 -33.99
C LYS A 221 -8.45 14.40 -33.34
N LEU A 222 -8.96 15.00 -32.29
CA LEU A 222 -10.20 14.60 -31.63
C LEU A 222 -11.35 15.53 -32.01
N ALA A 223 -12.56 14.97 -32.09
CA ALA A 223 -13.78 15.70 -32.36
C ALA A 223 -14.87 15.26 -31.39
N PHE A 224 -15.50 16.22 -30.73
CA PHE A 224 -16.53 16.01 -29.72
C PHE A 224 -17.83 16.68 -30.14
N LEU A 225 -18.94 15.99 -29.97
CA LEU A 225 -20.28 16.54 -30.14
C LEU A 225 -20.77 17.09 -28.81
N LEU A 226 -21.20 18.35 -28.81
CA LEU A 226 -21.80 18.98 -27.64
C LEU A 226 -23.27 18.60 -27.50
N ASP A 227 -23.72 18.56 -26.25
CA ASP A 227 -25.11 18.55 -25.84
C ASP A 227 -25.26 19.35 -24.53
N GLY A 228 -26.47 19.81 -24.21
CA GLY A 228 -26.75 20.66 -23.05
C GLY A 228 -26.96 22.13 -23.39
N VAL A 229 -26.90 22.98 -22.37
CA VAL A 229 -27.13 24.44 -22.45
C VAL A 229 -26.16 25.19 -21.55
N ALA A 230 -25.94 26.47 -21.86
CA ALA A 230 -25.19 27.39 -21.01
C ALA A 230 -25.88 28.77 -20.94
N GLU A 231 -25.92 29.35 -19.74
CA GLU A 231 -26.47 30.69 -19.50
C GLU A 231 -25.43 31.80 -19.71
N LYS A 232 -25.91 32.99 -20.09
CA LYS A 232 -25.10 34.19 -20.31
C LYS A 232 -24.23 34.60 -19.13
N GLY A 233 -23.10 35.22 -19.46
CA GLY A 233 -22.24 35.89 -18.48
C GLY A 233 -21.33 34.96 -17.69
N ASN A 234 -21.47 33.65 -17.89
CA ASN A 234 -20.66 32.64 -17.22
C ASN A 234 -19.34 32.37 -17.95
N TYR A 235 -18.31 32.11 -17.15
CA TYR A 235 -17.09 31.45 -17.60
C TYR A 235 -17.28 29.95 -17.47
N ILE A 236 -16.90 29.22 -18.51
CA ILE A 236 -17.04 27.77 -18.55
C ILE A 236 -15.66 27.15 -18.67
N MET A 237 -15.36 26.23 -17.77
CA MET A 237 -14.20 25.34 -17.91
C MET A 237 -14.65 24.05 -18.56
N LEU A 238 -13.87 23.56 -19.53
CA LEU A 238 -14.06 22.26 -20.16
C LEU A 238 -13.06 21.28 -19.53
N ASP A 239 -13.56 20.29 -18.81
CA ASP A 239 -12.74 19.29 -18.12
C ASP A 239 -12.63 18.05 -18.99
N PHE A 240 -11.61 18.03 -19.85
CA PHE A 240 -11.27 16.88 -20.68
C PHE A 240 -10.58 15.81 -19.85
N LYS A 241 -10.74 14.55 -20.22
CA LYS A 241 -9.95 13.46 -19.65
C LYS A 241 -8.92 12.99 -20.65
N ASP A 242 -7.69 12.78 -20.21
CA ASP A 242 -6.66 12.15 -21.01
C ASP A 242 -6.87 10.63 -21.13
N VAL A 243 -6.00 9.93 -21.86
CA VAL A 243 -6.04 8.47 -22.03
C VAL A 243 -5.91 7.68 -20.72
N ASN A 244 -5.40 8.30 -19.66
CA ASN A 244 -5.27 7.72 -18.33
C ASN A 244 -6.44 8.11 -17.40
N GLY A 245 -7.43 8.83 -17.92
CA GLY A 245 -8.59 9.32 -17.17
C GLY A 245 -8.32 10.56 -16.32
N GLN A 246 -7.14 11.17 -16.42
CA GLN A 246 -6.78 12.38 -15.68
C GLN A 246 -7.41 13.61 -16.32
N VAL A 247 -7.88 14.54 -15.50
CA VAL A 247 -8.55 15.74 -15.99
C VAL A 247 -7.52 16.79 -16.43
N GLN A 248 -7.69 17.33 -17.62
CA GLN A 248 -7.00 18.51 -18.11
C GLN A 248 -8.04 19.57 -18.52
N SER A 249 -8.02 20.71 -17.84
CA SER A 249 -9.06 21.73 -17.96
C SER A 249 -8.68 22.83 -18.95
N TYR A 250 -9.62 23.21 -19.82
CA TYR A 250 -9.51 24.38 -20.69
C TYR A 250 -10.50 25.45 -20.27
N THR A 251 -10.01 26.66 -19.97
CA THR A 251 -10.88 27.79 -19.63
C THR A 251 -11.36 28.49 -20.91
N LEU A 252 -12.67 28.48 -21.15
CA LEU A 252 -13.27 29.27 -22.22
C LEU A 252 -13.26 30.75 -21.80
N THR A 253 -12.35 31.52 -22.39
CA THR A 253 -12.17 32.94 -22.06
C THR A 253 -13.28 33.83 -22.61
N GLN A 254 -13.99 33.39 -23.65
CA GLN A 254 -15.12 34.09 -24.22
C GLN A 254 -16.37 33.87 -23.36
N LYS A 255 -16.95 34.96 -22.85
CA LYS A 255 -18.25 34.90 -22.18
C LYS A 255 -19.32 34.44 -23.15
N ILE A 256 -20.21 33.58 -22.68
CA ILE A 256 -21.43 33.24 -23.40
C ILE A 256 -22.26 34.51 -23.60
N LYS A 257 -22.63 34.77 -24.87
CA LYS A 257 -23.32 35.98 -25.31
C LYS A 257 -24.80 35.73 -25.53
#